data_AF-A0A449BJQ1-F1
#
_entry.id   AF-A0A449BJQ1-F1
#
_cell.length_a   1.000
_cell.length_b   1.000
_cell.length_c   1.000
_cell.angle_alpha   90.00
_cell.angle_beta   90.00
_cell.angle_gamma   90.00
#
_symmetry.space_group_name_H-M   'P 1'
#
loop_
_entity.id
_entity.type
_entity.pdbx_description
1 polymer ?
#
loop_
_entity_poly.entity_id
_entity_poly.type
_entity_poly.pdbx_seq_one_letter_code
_entity_poly.pdbx_strand_id
1 'polypeptide(L)'
;MGILKIFKKRNKIVKLTNQQKNDLLQKGLAFSRMGNHEEAHKIYVELYSDDETNSNAFNLLQSSVYTNNLALESKLYEKLKSNQVNTKGEPVELNGPFVRLYYALALCANNRNSECVEIVDYLLNLLSQFKITDSTYLYVRGVPHVGMVRDLINKVFKFNPEALKNYKEKLLLVVDEESRKALLEHYT
;
A
#
# COMPACT_ATOMS: atom_id res chain seq x y z
N MET A 1 23.15 -7.10 13.56
CA MET A 1 24.15 -6.04 13.25
C MET A 1 24.66 -6.34 11.84
N GLY A 2 24.67 -5.47 10.83
CA GLY A 2 24.35 -4.06 10.72
C GLY A 2 24.56 -3.59 9.28
N ILE A 3 23.60 -3.79 8.38
CA ILE A 3 23.61 -3.17 7.05
C ILE A 3 23.40 -1.65 7.19
N LEU A 4 22.64 -1.22 8.21
CA LEU A 4 22.51 0.19 8.61
C LEU A 4 23.78 0.80 9.25
N LYS A 5 24.81 0.01 9.58
CA LYS A 5 26.06 0.53 10.17
C LYS A 5 27.13 0.85 9.12
N ILE A 6 26.99 0.40 7.87
CA ILE A 6 28.03 0.59 6.84
C ILE A 6 28.06 2.03 6.29
N PHE A 7 26.99 2.82 6.46
CA PHE A 7 26.94 4.19 5.95
C PHE A 7 27.29 5.30 6.96
N LYS A 8 27.73 4.95 8.18
CA LYS A 8 28.21 5.94 9.17
C LYS A 8 29.68 6.33 9.00
N LYS A 9 30.16 6.42 7.75
CA LYS A 9 31.49 7.02 7.47
C LYS A 9 31.29 8.48 7.08
N ARG A 10 31.73 9.35 7.99
CA ARG A 10 31.77 10.82 7.93
C ARG A 10 32.09 11.34 6.52
N ASN A 11 31.05 11.72 5.78
CA ASN A 11 31.10 12.80 4.81
C ASN A 11 30.04 13.80 5.26
N LYS A 12 30.32 15.09 5.10
CA LYS A 12 29.35 16.17 5.33
C LYS A 12 28.10 15.80 4.51
N ILE A 13 27.04 15.30 5.15
CA ILE A 13 25.80 14.92 4.45
C ILE A 13 25.22 16.24 4.00
N VAL A 14 25.50 16.62 2.75
CA VAL A 14 24.87 17.77 2.12
C VAL A 14 23.42 17.36 1.95
N LYS A 15 22.54 17.94 2.76
CA LYS A 15 21.11 17.72 2.62
C LYS A 15 20.69 18.10 1.21
N LEU A 16 19.88 17.26 0.61
CA LEU A 16 19.27 17.56 -0.68
C LEU A 16 18.39 18.80 -0.54
N THR A 17 18.48 19.71 -1.50
CA THR A 17 17.50 20.79 -1.65
C THR A 17 16.14 20.22 -2.03
N ASN A 18 15.06 20.97 -1.78
CA ASN A 18 13.70 20.54 -2.15
C ASN A 18 13.57 20.26 -3.65
N GLN A 19 14.26 21.04 -4.50
CA GLN A 19 14.28 20.78 -5.95
C GLN A 19 14.92 19.42 -6.25
N GLN A 20 16.09 19.14 -5.68
CA GLN A 20 16.77 17.86 -5.87
C GLN A 20 15.94 16.67 -5.37
N LYS A 21 15.27 16.82 -4.22
CA LYS A 21 14.35 15.79 -3.70
C LYS A 21 13.21 15.51 -4.69
N ASN A 22 12.60 16.56 -5.22
CA ASN A 22 11.51 16.44 -6.18
C ASN A 22 11.99 15.77 -7.48
N ASP A 23 13.14 16.16 -8.00
CA ASP A 23 13.71 15.59 -9.23
C ASP A 23 14.03 14.10 -9.05
N LEU A 24 14.66 13.74 -7.92
CA LEU A 24 14.91 12.35 -7.56
C LEU A 24 13.60 11.58 -7.41
N LEU A 25 12.59 12.13 -6.74
CA LEU A 25 11.30 11.48 -6.57
C LEU A 25 10.65 11.18 -7.93
N GLN A 26 10.62 12.15 -8.84
CA GLN A 26 10.07 11.95 -10.19
C GLN A 26 10.86 10.89 -10.97
N LYS A 27 12.19 10.88 -10.85
CA LYS A 27 13.05 9.87 -11.46
C LYS A 27 12.78 8.47 -10.90
N GLY A 28 12.64 8.34 -9.57
CA GLY A 28 12.30 7.07 -8.91
C GLY A 28 10.94 6.55 -9.36
N LEU A 29 9.93 7.43 -9.42
CA LEU A 29 8.59 7.10 -9.92
C LEU A 29 8.62 6.66 -11.39
N ALA A 30 9.41 7.32 -12.23
CA ALA A 30 9.58 6.94 -13.63
C ALA A 30 10.19 5.54 -13.76
N PHE A 31 11.28 5.24 -13.04
CA PHE A 31 11.87 3.90 -13.04
C PHE A 31 10.90 2.83 -12.54
N SER A 32 10.17 3.11 -11.46
CA SER A 32 9.17 2.18 -10.91
C SER A 32 8.09 1.85 -11.94
N ARG A 33 7.55 2.87 -12.65
CA ARG A 33 6.56 2.68 -13.71
C ARG A 33 7.06 1.90 -14.92
N MET A 34 8.37 1.96 -15.19
CA MET A 34 9.03 1.20 -16.25
C MET A 34 9.37 -0.24 -15.82
N GLY A 35 9.09 -0.64 -14.58
CA GLY A 35 9.48 -1.95 -14.03
C GLY A 35 10.95 -2.03 -13.59
N ASN A 36 11.69 -0.93 -13.65
CA ASN A 36 13.09 -0.84 -13.24
C ASN A 36 13.20 -0.67 -11.71
N HIS A 37 12.71 -1.65 -10.96
CA HIS A 37 12.53 -1.56 -9.52
C HIS A 37 13.85 -1.46 -8.73
N GLU A 38 14.95 -2.03 -9.23
CA GLU A 38 16.27 -1.90 -8.58
C GLU A 38 16.79 -0.46 -8.59
N GLU A 39 16.66 0.23 -9.74
CA GLU A 39 17.08 1.63 -9.85
C GLU A 39 16.16 2.56 -9.07
N ALA A 40 14.85 2.30 -9.10
CA ALA A 40 13.89 3.01 -8.25
C ALA A 40 14.23 2.84 -6.77
N HIS A 41 14.58 1.61 -6.34
CA HIS A 41 14.94 1.30 -4.96
C HIS A 41 16.14 2.11 -4.48
N LYS A 42 17.22 2.21 -5.27
CA LYS A 42 18.40 3.03 -4.93
C LYS A 42 18.03 4.49 -4.66
N ILE A 43 17.18 5.06 -5.52
CA ILE A 43 16.69 6.43 -5.38
C ILE A 43 15.85 6.58 -4.11
N TYR A 44 14.94 5.65 -3.83
CA TYR A 44 14.11 5.73 -2.63
C TYR A 44 14.89 5.53 -1.34
N VAL A 45 15.98 4.73 -1.37
CA VAL A 45 16.93 4.63 -0.25
C VAL A 45 17.62 5.97 -0.01
N GLU A 46 18.06 6.66 -1.07
CA GLU A 46 18.68 7.99 -0.97
C GLU A 46 17.71 9.02 -0.37
N LEU A 47 16.49 9.10 -0.93
CA LEU A 47 15.45 10.02 -0.43
C LEU A 47 15.08 9.75 1.02
N TYR A 48 14.91 8.48 1.41
CA TYR A 48 14.60 8.11 2.79
C TYR A 48 15.78 8.38 3.74
N SER A 49 17.02 8.21 3.28
CA SER A 49 18.22 8.49 4.08
C SER A 49 18.45 9.98 4.33
N ASP A 50 18.06 10.84 3.39
CA ASP A 50 18.07 12.29 3.58
C ASP A 50 16.93 12.75 4.50
N ASP A 51 15.73 12.19 4.30
CA ASP A 51 14.51 12.59 5.00
C ASP A 51 13.52 11.42 5.19
N GLU A 52 13.39 10.96 6.44
CA GLU A 52 12.58 9.79 6.82
C GLU A 52 11.06 10.07 6.88
N THR A 53 10.53 10.85 5.92
CA THR A 53 9.09 11.12 5.81
C THR A 53 8.28 9.85 5.51
N ASN A 54 6.99 9.87 5.86
CA ASN A 54 6.07 8.77 5.53
C ASN A 54 5.93 8.57 4.02
N SER A 55 5.94 9.65 3.23
CA SER A 55 5.94 9.58 1.77
C SER A 55 7.16 8.82 1.22
N ASN A 56 8.36 9.14 1.71
CA ASN A 56 9.59 8.45 1.29
C ASN A 56 9.59 6.99 1.75
N ALA A 57 9.15 6.74 2.99
CA ALA A 57 9.00 5.39 3.53
C ALA A 57 8.03 4.54 2.70
N PHE A 58 6.93 5.11 2.23
CA PHE A 58 5.92 4.41 1.44
C PHE A 58 6.44 4.01 0.05
N ASN A 59 7.14 4.90 -0.64
CA ASN A 59 7.80 4.57 -1.91
C ASN A 59 8.88 3.51 -1.73
N LEU A 60 9.67 3.63 -0.66
CA LEU A 60 10.71 2.67 -0.34
C LEU A 60 10.11 1.29 0.01
N LEU A 61 9.00 1.24 0.75
CA LEU A 61 8.28 0.00 1.07
C LEU A 61 7.90 -0.74 -0.21
N GLN A 62 7.23 -0.07 -1.15
CA GLN A 62 6.81 -0.70 -2.41
C GLN A 62 8.01 -1.25 -3.18
N SER A 63 9.07 -0.45 -3.35
CA SER A 63 10.27 -0.93 -4.05
C SER A 63 10.97 -2.09 -3.33
N SER A 64 10.92 -2.14 -1.99
CA SER A 64 11.53 -3.22 -1.20
C SER A 64 10.84 -4.55 -1.42
N VAL A 65 9.52 -4.55 -1.66
CA VAL A 65 8.77 -5.75 -2.05
C VAL A 65 9.31 -6.30 -3.37
N TYR A 66 9.47 -5.44 -4.39
CA TYR A 66 9.95 -5.84 -5.71
C TYR A 66 11.42 -6.28 -5.74
N THR A 67 12.26 -5.72 -4.86
CA THR A 67 13.67 -6.11 -4.72
C THR A 67 13.90 -7.21 -3.68
N ASN A 68 12.82 -7.78 -3.12
CA ASN A 68 12.83 -8.84 -2.11
C ASN A 68 13.69 -8.51 -0.86
N ASN A 69 13.72 -7.23 -0.47
CA ASN A 69 14.44 -6.77 0.71
C ASN A 69 13.55 -6.91 1.96
N LEU A 70 13.32 -8.16 2.38
CA LEU A 70 12.34 -8.51 3.42
C LEU A 70 12.56 -7.76 4.75
N ALA A 71 13.81 -7.55 5.17
CA ALA A 71 14.11 -6.87 6.43
C ALA A 71 13.68 -5.40 6.40
N LEU A 72 13.91 -4.70 5.28
CA LEU A 72 13.51 -3.31 5.10
C LEU A 72 12.02 -3.19 4.87
N GLU A 73 11.45 -4.09 4.06
CA GLU A 73 10.02 -4.25 3.84
C GLU A 73 9.26 -4.37 5.16
N SER A 74 9.59 -5.34 6.01
CA SER A 74 8.90 -5.53 7.29
C SER A 74 9.00 -4.29 8.19
N LYS A 75 10.19 -3.67 8.28
CA LYS A 75 10.38 -2.45 9.09
C LYS A 75 9.47 -1.32 8.62
N LEU A 76 9.41 -1.08 7.30
CA LEU A 76 8.63 0.02 6.73
C LEU A 76 7.13 -0.26 6.79
N TYR A 77 6.72 -1.51 6.58
CA TYR A 77 5.33 -1.90 6.71
C TYR A 77 4.82 -1.70 8.14
N GLU A 78 5.57 -2.16 9.15
CA GLU A 78 5.21 -1.96 10.56
C GLU A 78 5.08 -0.48 10.93
N LYS A 79 5.96 0.38 10.39
CA LYS A 79 5.90 1.84 10.58
C LYS A 79 4.62 2.44 9.99
N LEU A 80 4.19 2.00 8.82
CA LEU A 80 3.17 2.68 8.01
C LEU A 80 1.76 2.07 8.15
N LYS A 81 1.62 0.80 8.53
CA LYS A 81 0.34 0.06 8.47
C LYS A 81 -0.77 0.59 9.40
N SER A 82 -0.41 1.43 10.37
CA SER A 82 -1.31 2.08 11.31
C SER A 82 -1.24 3.61 11.23
N ASN A 83 -0.62 4.16 10.18
CA ASN A 83 -0.43 5.60 10.04
C ASN A 83 -1.79 6.30 9.89
N GLN A 84 -1.98 7.40 10.61
CA GLN A 84 -3.19 8.22 10.56
C GLN A 84 -2.86 9.57 9.97
N VAL A 85 -3.46 9.88 8.83
CA VAL A 85 -3.15 11.08 8.06
C VAL A 85 -4.21 12.14 8.27
N ASN A 86 -3.78 13.34 8.64
CA ASN A 86 -4.62 14.53 8.57
C ASN A 86 -4.54 15.09 7.14
N THR A 87 -5.64 15.02 6.39
CA THR A 87 -5.70 15.31 4.94
C THR A 87 -5.41 16.77 4.55
N LYS A 88 -4.93 17.61 5.48
CA LYS A 88 -4.54 19.01 5.22
C LYS A 88 -3.12 19.16 4.64
N GLY A 89 -2.29 18.12 4.63
CA GLY A 89 -0.91 18.23 4.13
C GLY A 89 -0.25 16.94 3.65
N GLU A 90 -0.93 15.80 3.73
CA GLU A 90 -0.39 14.49 3.36
C GLU A 90 -1.40 13.71 2.50
N PRO A 91 -0.93 12.93 1.51
CA PRO A 91 -1.79 12.11 0.67
C PRO A 91 -2.60 11.09 1.48
N VAL A 92 -3.86 10.87 1.10
CA VAL A 92 -4.76 9.92 1.78
C VAL A 92 -4.25 8.48 1.68
N GLU A 93 -3.45 8.18 0.66
CA GLU A 93 -2.81 6.90 0.40
C GLU A 93 -1.82 6.50 1.49
N LEU A 94 -1.34 7.47 2.28
CA LEU A 94 -0.48 7.21 3.44
C LEU A 94 -1.28 6.77 4.68
N ASN A 95 -2.61 6.76 4.63
CA ASN A 95 -3.42 6.22 5.71
C ASN A 95 -3.26 4.69 5.77
N GLY A 96 -3.19 4.12 6.98
CA GLY A 96 -2.89 2.71 7.22
C GLY A 96 -3.69 1.72 6.35
N PRO A 97 -5.01 1.86 6.18
CA PRO A 97 -5.79 1.00 5.29
C PRO A 97 -5.35 1.06 3.82
N PHE A 98 -5.01 2.25 3.30
CA PHE A 98 -4.45 2.39 1.94
C PHE A 98 -3.04 1.82 1.84
N VAL A 99 -2.19 2.04 2.86
CA VAL A 99 -0.85 1.42 2.93
C VAL A 99 -0.97 -0.09 2.82
N ARG A 100 -1.87 -0.70 3.58
CA ARG A 100 -2.13 -2.15 3.56
C ARG A 100 -2.60 -2.62 2.19
N LEU A 101 -3.54 -1.91 1.59
CA LEU A 101 -4.04 -2.22 0.25
C LEU A 101 -2.91 -2.18 -0.80
N TYR A 102 -2.16 -1.09 -0.89
CA TYR A 102 -1.08 -0.95 -1.88
C TYR A 102 0.08 -1.91 -1.63
N TYR A 103 0.39 -2.20 -0.36
CA TYR A 103 1.36 -3.23 0.00
C TYR A 103 0.92 -4.61 -0.49
N ALA A 104 -0.34 -5.01 -0.26
CA ALA A 104 -0.87 -6.28 -0.76
C ALA A 104 -0.89 -6.35 -2.29
N LEU A 105 -1.14 -5.23 -2.98
CA LEU A 105 -1.04 -5.16 -4.44
C LEU A 105 0.39 -5.38 -4.93
N ALA A 106 1.39 -4.79 -4.26
CA ALA A 106 2.81 -5.02 -4.55
C ALA A 106 3.22 -6.48 -4.30
N LEU A 107 2.76 -7.08 -3.20
CA LEU A 107 2.97 -8.50 -2.92
C LEU A 107 2.40 -9.39 -4.04
N CYS A 108 1.16 -9.14 -4.47
CA CYS A 108 0.56 -9.88 -5.59
C CYS A 108 1.34 -9.70 -6.89
N ALA A 109 1.82 -8.48 -7.18
CA ALA A 109 2.64 -8.21 -8.36
C ALA A 109 3.99 -8.95 -8.31
N ASN A 110 4.49 -9.26 -7.12
CA ASN A 110 5.69 -10.07 -6.91
C ASN A 110 5.39 -11.55 -6.60
N ASN A 111 4.22 -12.07 -6.98
CA ASN A 111 3.78 -13.46 -6.80
C ASN A 111 3.71 -13.96 -5.34
N ARG A 112 3.61 -13.04 -4.37
CA ARG A 112 3.52 -13.33 -2.94
C ARG A 112 2.06 -13.26 -2.44
N ASN A 113 1.15 -13.86 -3.21
CA ASN A 113 -0.29 -13.76 -2.98
C ASN A 113 -0.76 -14.33 -1.63
N SER A 114 -0.12 -15.40 -1.15
CA SER A 114 -0.49 -16.06 0.11
C SER A 114 -0.32 -15.16 1.33
N GLU A 115 0.58 -14.18 1.28
CA GLU A 115 0.83 -13.24 2.38
C GLU A 115 -0.25 -12.17 2.52
N CYS A 116 -1.12 -12.04 1.51
CA CYS A 116 -2.15 -11.01 1.47
C CYS A 116 -3.42 -11.37 2.25
N VAL A 117 -3.60 -12.62 2.69
CA VAL A 117 -4.86 -13.10 3.28
C VAL A 117 -5.24 -12.29 4.51
N GLU A 118 -4.31 -12.09 5.44
CA GLU A 118 -4.55 -11.29 6.66
C GLU A 118 -4.89 -9.83 6.35
N ILE A 119 -4.32 -9.29 5.26
CA ILE A 119 -4.62 -7.93 4.81
C ILE A 119 -6.04 -7.84 4.26
N VAL A 120 -6.47 -8.83 3.48
CA VAL A 120 -7.84 -8.91 2.98
C VAL A 120 -8.82 -9.02 4.15
N ASP A 121 -8.56 -9.89 5.12
CA ASP A 121 -9.42 -10.05 6.29
C ASP A 121 -9.49 -8.75 7.12
N TYR A 122 -8.38 -8.04 7.28
CA TYR A 122 -8.36 -6.71 7.90
C TYR A 122 -9.26 -5.71 7.16
N LEU A 123 -9.15 -5.64 5.83
CA LEU A 123 -9.94 -4.69 5.03
C LEU A 123 -11.43 -5.03 5.04
N LEU A 124 -11.79 -6.32 5.00
CA LEU A 124 -13.18 -6.77 5.15
C LEU A 124 -13.76 -6.39 6.52
N ASN A 125 -12.99 -6.63 7.59
CA ASN A 125 -13.40 -6.23 8.93
C ASN A 125 -13.58 -4.72 9.06
N LEU A 126 -12.66 -3.94 8.47
CA LEU A 126 -12.76 -2.49 8.43
C LEU A 126 -14.03 -2.02 7.70
N LEU A 127 -14.34 -2.59 6.54
CA LEU A 127 -15.57 -2.25 5.80
C LEU A 127 -16.82 -2.58 6.62
N SER A 128 -16.84 -3.69 7.36
CA SER A 128 -17.98 -4.09 8.18
C SER A 128 -18.36 -3.11 9.30
N GLN A 129 -17.41 -2.26 9.71
CA GLN A 129 -17.62 -1.23 10.73
C GLN A 129 -18.39 -0.02 10.20
N PHE A 130 -18.42 0.17 8.88
CA PHE A 130 -19.12 1.26 8.23
C PHE A 130 -20.47 0.77 7.73
N LYS A 131 -21.46 0.76 8.61
CA LYS A 131 -22.86 0.63 8.18
C LYS A 131 -23.36 2.01 7.78
N ILE A 132 -23.58 2.22 6.49
CA ILE A 132 -24.23 3.43 5.98
C ILE A 132 -25.69 3.37 6.46
N THR A 133 -26.04 4.17 7.47
CA THR A 133 -27.38 4.21 8.06
C THR A 133 -28.33 5.18 7.36
N ASP A 134 -27.78 6.13 6.59
CA ASP A 134 -28.55 7.10 5.81
C ASP A 134 -28.03 7.15 4.38
N SER A 135 -28.95 7.26 3.42
CA SER A 135 -28.81 7.17 1.95
C SER A 135 -27.92 8.23 1.28
N THR A 136 -26.95 8.76 2.01
CA THR A 136 -25.99 9.76 1.52
C THR A 136 -24.60 9.15 1.60
N TYR A 137 -23.98 8.92 0.44
CA TYR A 137 -22.63 8.37 0.27
C TYR A 137 -21.64 8.92 1.31
N LEU A 138 -21.36 8.12 2.35
CA LEU A 138 -20.37 8.48 3.35
C LEU A 138 -19.03 7.91 2.92
N TYR A 139 -18.30 8.67 2.09
CA TYR A 139 -16.89 8.41 1.83
C TYR A 139 -16.12 8.61 3.14
N VAL A 140 -15.84 7.52 3.85
CA VAL A 140 -15.00 7.57 5.05
C VAL A 140 -13.58 7.87 4.61
N ARG A 141 -13.12 9.08 4.93
CA ARG A 141 -11.76 9.51 4.59
C ARG A 141 -10.75 8.54 5.19
N GLY A 142 -9.85 8.02 4.35
CA GLY A 142 -8.78 7.10 4.76
C GLY A 142 -9.13 5.61 4.66
N VAL A 143 -10.31 5.25 4.14
CA VAL A 143 -10.71 3.85 3.89
C VAL A 143 -10.74 3.58 2.38
N PRO A 144 -10.11 2.49 1.89
CA PRO A 144 -10.22 2.07 0.50
C PRO A 144 -11.66 1.85 0.07
N HIS A 145 -11.98 2.28 -1.14
CA HIS A 145 -13.29 2.02 -1.73
C HIS A 145 -13.53 0.50 -1.89
N VAL A 146 -14.77 0.07 -1.74
CA VAL A 146 -15.18 -1.35 -1.86
C VAL A 146 -14.66 -2.01 -3.15
N GLY A 147 -14.69 -1.28 -4.27
CA GLY A 147 -14.16 -1.75 -5.56
C GLY A 147 -12.66 -2.04 -5.53
N MET A 148 -11.86 -1.30 -4.76
CA MET A 148 -10.43 -1.57 -4.61
C MET A 148 -10.18 -2.86 -3.83
N VAL A 149 -10.98 -3.11 -2.78
CA VAL A 149 -10.89 -4.34 -1.98
C VAL A 149 -11.32 -5.55 -2.82
N ARG A 150 -12.38 -5.41 -3.64
CA ARG A 150 -12.78 -6.41 -4.64
C ARG A 150 -11.63 -6.75 -5.59
N ASP A 151 -10.98 -5.75 -6.16
CA ASP A 151 -9.89 -5.95 -7.11
C ASP A 151 -8.67 -6.62 -6.47
N LEU A 152 -8.39 -6.29 -5.20
CA LEU A 152 -7.38 -7.00 -4.41
C LEU A 152 -7.77 -8.47 -4.20
N ILE A 153 -9.01 -8.77 -3.78
CA ILE A 153 -9.52 -10.15 -3.61
C ILE A 153 -9.32 -10.97 -4.90
N ASN A 154 -9.69 -10.41 -6.05
CA ASN A 154 -9.50 -11.06 -7.36
C ASN A 154 -8.02 -11.36 -7.64
N LYS A 155 -7.11 -10.44 -7.28
CA LYS A 155 -5.66 -10.65 -7.47
C LYS A 155 -5.11 -11.72 -6.53
N VAL A 156 -5.46 -11.64 -5.24
CA VAL A 156 -4.97 -12.56 -4.20
C VAL A 156 -5.37 -13.99 -4.53
N PHE A 157 -6.65 -14.23 -4.81
CA PHE A 157 -7.19 -15.58 -5.02
C PHE A 157 -7.30 -16.00 -6.49
N LYS A 158 -6.58 -15.33 -7.40
CA LYS A 158 -6.58 -15.61 -8.86
C LYS A 158 -6.44 -17.10 -9.19
N PHE A 159 -5.62 -17.83 -8.42
CA PHE A 159 -5.32 -19.24 -8.62
C PHE A 159 -6.04 -20.19 -7.65
N ASN A 160 -6.96 -19.68 -6.83
CA ASN A 160 -7.77 -20.47 -5.90
C ASN A 160 -9.25 -20.08 -6.04
N PRO A 161 -9.98 -20.68 -7.01
CA PRO A 161 -11.37 -20.32 -7.30
C PRO A 161 -12.32 -20.50 -6.13
N GLU A 162 -12.10 -21.52 -5.29
CA GLU A 162 -12.93 -21.79 -4.11
C GLU A 162 -12.75 -20.67 -3.07
N ALA A 163 -11.51 -20.33 -2.74
CA ALA A 163 -11.23 -19.21 -1.83
C ALA A 163 -11.73 -17.88 -2.43
N LEU A 164 -11.56 -17.67 -3.74
CA LEU A 164 -12.05 -16.48 -4.42
C LEU A 164 -13.57 -16.33 -4.25
N LYS A 165 -14.32 -17.41 -4.46
CA LYS A 165 -15.78 -17.43 -4.24
C LYS A 165 -16.11 -17.07 -2.79
N ASN A 166 -15.48 -17.74 -1.82
CA ASN A 166 -15.71 -17.50 -0.40
C ASN A 166 -15.42 -16.04 0.00
N TYR A 167 -14.33 -15.45 -0.50
CA TYR A 167 -13.98 -14.06 -0.18
C TYR A 167 -14.86 -13.02 -0.90
N LYS A 168 -15.37 -13.33 -2.09
CA LYS A 168 -16.40 -12.50 -2.75
C LYS A 168 -17.68 -12.49 -1.93
N GLU A 169 -18.12 -13.64 -1.42
CA GLU A 169 -19.29 -13.76 -0.54
C GLU A 169 -19.08 -12.98 0.76
N LYS A 170 -17.92 -13.11 1.41
CA LYS A 170 -17.56 -12.29 2.58
C LYS A 170 -17.66 -10.80 2.29
N LEU A 171 -17.17 -10.33 1.13
CA LEU A 171 -17.28 -8.92 0.76
C LEU A 171 -18.73 -8.46 0.64
N LEU A 172 -19.61 -9.25 0.02
CA LEU A 172 -21.03 -8.92 -0.11
C LEU A 172 -21.75 -8.82 1.25
N LEU A 173 -21.30 -9.58 2.25
CA LEU A 173 -21.87 -9.59 3.61
C LEU A 173 -21.48 -8.37 4.45
N VAL A 174 -20.30 -7.78 4.20
CA VAL A 174 -19.76 -6.69 5.03
C VAL A 174 -20.05 -5.29 4.49
N VAL A 175 -20.69 -5.18 3.33
CA VAL A 175 -21.01 -3.90 2.68
C VAL A 175 -22.51 -3.60 2.72
N ASP A 176 -22.84 -2.32 2.57
CA ASP A 176 -24.22 -1.83 2.47
C ASP A 176 -24.94 -2.32 1.19
N GLU A 177 -26.24 -2.10 1.11
CA GLU A 177 -27.08 -2.59 0.00
C GLU A 177 -26.70 -2.00 -1.36
N GLU A 178 -26.33 -0.72 -1.41
CA GLU A 178 -25.96 -0.04 -2.65
C GLU A 178 -24.62 -0.58 -3.18
N SER A 179 -23.61 -0.65 -2.31
CA SER A 179 -22.34 -1.28 -2.61
C SER A 179 -22.51 -2.74 -3.03
N ARG A 180 -23.39 -3.50 -2.36
CA ARG A 180 -23.69 -4.90 -2.70
C ARG A 180 -24.28 -5.02 -4.09
N LYS A 181 -25.24 -4.17 -4.45
CA LYS A 181 -25.87 -4.15 -5.77
C LYS A 181 -24.82 -3.88 -6.86
N ALA A 182 -23.99 -2.86 -6.68
CA ALA A 182 -22.92 -2.53 -7.62
C ALA A 182 -21.90 -3.68 -7.75
N LEU A 183 -21.56 -4.37 -6.66
CA LEU A 183 -20.65 -5.53 -6.70
C LEU A 183 -21.24 -6.70 -7.51
N LEU A 184 -22.55 -6.98 -7.37
CA LEU A 184 -23.20 -8.09 -8.06
C LEU A 184 -23.19 -7.91 -9.58
N GLU A 185 -23.36 -6.69 -10.08
CA GLU A 185 -23.24 -6.36 -11.51
C GLU A 185 -21.85 -6.66 -12.09
N HIS A 186 -20.83 -6.72 -11.24
CA HIS A 186 -19.45 -7.05 -11.62
C HIS A 186 -19.06 -8.51 -11.34
N TYR A 187 -19.92 -9.28 -10.68
CA TYR A 187 -19.68 -10.69 -10.36
C TYR A 187 -20.41 -11.66 -11.28
N THR A 188 -21.43 -11.18 -12.00
CA THR A 188 -22.03 -11.85 -13.18
C THR A 188 -21.06 -11.88 -14.35
#